data_AF-A0AAU7QCD8-F1
#
_entry.id   AF-A0AAU7QCD8-F1
#
_cell.length_a   1.000
_cell.length_b   1.000
_cell.length_c   1.000
_cell.angle_alpha   90.00
_cell.angle_beta   90.00
_cell.angle_gamma   90.00
#
_symmetry.space_group_name_H-M   'P 1'
#
loop_
_entity.id
_entity.type
_entity.pdbx_description
1 polymer ?
#
loop_
_entity_poly.entity_id
_entity_poly.type
_entity_poly.pdbx_seq_one_letter_code
_entity_poly.pdbx_strand_id
1 'polypeptide(L)'
;MSGGSTLCDAATEQTTTVGDGPGTDNVAITVQPGATITTGTDSAISVDTDATIHLLNDANVINDSDAPGGTGRWDAGQNTIEFNNDSTLLILPGARVLSQGPGNSNEAINVIGAGNSIINYGLIQGTVSSAIWFQPAVGNNSIDNYGTISILTAGGTAIGSSGTTLSIINHDGGAIIGNVNMGSGNDSLTLESGSVLNGNINGGGGINQLILSGSTGSTDTLDLLSGNISNFQSLTKNGAGEWLLTGQLATTIANVTVNDGTLALAGNNDYVGNTNINGGTLAAQADNAFSPNSAYIIAAVGAMDLNGFSQTIPSVSNAGVINLNGTAGTELIVTGNYAGNNGRLNFNAKLSDDASDSERLIVQGDTSGDTTVTVNNAGGSGAQTIDGIELISVTGASDGEFIQSGRIVAGAYDYTLERGTGANDANWYLNSSTVAEPPGAEPEPIPDPPSRPGRYGGAS
;
A
#
# COMPACT_ATOMS: atom_id res chain seq x y z
N MET A 1 13.45 -44.55 3.61
CA MET A 1 12.65 -45.13 4.73
C MET A 1 11.19 -44.71 4.57
N SER A 2 10.18 -45.59 4.64
CA SER A 2 8.77 -45.15 4.56
C SER A 2 8.01 -45.42 5.86
N GLY A 3 7.18 -44.48 6.30
CA GLY A 3 6.27 -44.64 7.45
C GLY A 3 6.92 -44.50 8.85
N GLY A 4 8.14 -43.95 8.93
CA GLY A 4 8.93 -43.86 10.17
C GLY A 4 8.92 -42.48 10.82
N SER A 5 9.17 -42.43 12.14
CA SER A 5 9.40 -41.17 12.87
C SER A 5 10.85 -41.10 13.35
N THR A 6 11.49 -39.94 13.17
CA THR A 6 12.85 -39.64 13.63
C THR A 6 12.83 -38.47 14.61
N LEU A 7 13.49 -38.65 15.76
CA LEU A 7 13.65 -37.63 16.79
C LEU A 7 15.13 -37.24 16.89
N CYS A 8 15.43 -35.97 16.69
CA CYS A 8 16.78 -35.42 16.86
C CYS A 8 16.82 -34.72 18.21
N ASP A 9 17.58 -35.26 19.17
CA ASP A 9 17.65 -34.73 20.53
C ASP A 9 18.78 -33.70 20.70
N ALA A 10 18.78 -33.01 21.84
CA ALA A 10 19.80 -32.00 22.18
C ALA A 10 21.01 -32.58 22.93
N ALA A 11 21.12 -33.92 23.06
CA ALA A 11 22.21 -34.53 23.83
C ALA A 11 23.55 -34.41 23.09
N THR A 12 23.53 -34.51 21.75
CA THR A 12 24.68 -34.34 20.87
C THR A 12 24.26 -33.69 19.57
N GLU A 13 25.12 -32.82 19.03
CA GLU A 13 24.95 -32.28 17.68
C GLU A 13 24.95 -33.41 16.65
N GLN A 14 23.94 -33.41 15.78
CA GLN A 14 23.81 -34.37 14.71
C GLN A 14 24.56 -33.86 13.47
N THR A 15 25.55 -34.63 13.02
CA THR A 15 26.42 -34.24 11.89
C THR A 15 26.16 -35.00 10.60
N THR A 16 25.06 -35.76 10.54
CA THR A 16 24.67 -36.58 9.38
C THR A 16 23.23 -36.27 9.01
N THR A 17 22.92 -36.33 7.72
CA THR A 17 21.56 -36.08 7.22
C THR A 17 20.49 -36.93 7.91
N VAL A 18 19.36 -36.30 8.22
CA VAL A 18 18.12 -36.99 8.57
C VAL A 18 17.33 -37.28 7.30
N GLY A 19 17.12 -38.57 7.00
CA GLY A 19 16.42 -39.03 5.80
C GLY A 19 17.35 -39.38 4.64
N ASP A 20 16.80 -40.07 3.64
CA ASP A 20 17.55 -40.60 2.49
C ASP A 20 17.19 -39.90 1.17
N GLY A 21 16.41 -38.81 1.22
CA GLY A 21 15.89 -38.14 0.01
C GLY A 21 14.83 -38.97 -0.71
N PRO A 22 14.89 -39.13 -2.05
CA PRO A 22 13.90 -39.86 -2.84
C PRO A 22 13.53 -41.25 -2.27
N GLY A 23 12.24 -41.55 -2.20
CA GLY A 23 11.67 -42.77 -1.59
C GLY A 23 11.56 -42.74 -0.06
N THR A 24 11.80 -41.60 0.58
CA THR A 24 11.60 -41.39 2.02
C THR A 24 10.21 -40.80 2.29
N ASP A 25 9.18 -41.59 2.00
CA ASP A 25 7.78 -41.15 2.04
C ASP A 25 7.09 -41.36 3.40
N ASN A 26 6.10 -40.55 3.72
CA ASN A 26 5.23 -40.69 4.90
C ASN A 26 6.03 -40.69 6.21
N VAL A 27 7.01 -39.78 6.34
CA VAL A 27 7.90 -39.72 7.51
C VAL A 27 7.61 -38.51 8.39
N ALA A 28 7.91 -38.65 9.68
CA ALA A 28 7.81 -37.55 10.65
C ALA A 28 9.18 -37.27 11.27
N ILE A 29 9.73 -36.08 11.06
CA ILE A 29 10.99 -35.62 11.65
C ILE A 29 10.68 -34.56 12.70
N THR A 30 11.18 -34.75 13.91
CA THR A 30 11.10 -33.74 14.98
C THR A 30 12.50 -33.42 15.48
N VAL A 31 12.90 -32.16 15.34
CA VAL A 31 14.12 -31.62 15.93
C VAL A 31 13.75 -30.96 17.25
N GLN A 32 14.20 -31.53 18.36
CA GLN A 32 13.80 -31.12 19.71
C GLN A 32 14.29 -29.72 20.07
N PRO A 33 13.73 -29.11 21.15
CA PRO A 33 14.17 -27.79 21.54
C PRO A 33 15.68 -27.73 21.82
N GLY A 34 16.36 -26.75 21.22
CA GLY A 34 17.81 -26.58 21.31
C GLY A 34 18.66 -27.65 20.60
N ALA A 35 18.05 -28.67 19.99
CA ALA A 35 18.80 -29.66 19.22
C ALA A 35 19.40 -29.02 17.96
N THR A 36 20.58 -29.51 17.56
CA THR A 36 21.32 -28.97 16.41
C THR A 36 21.64 -30.09 15.44
N ILE A 37 21.29 -29.86 14.17
CA ILE A 37 21.76 -30.65 13.03
C ILE A 37 22.63 -29.72 12.20
N THR A 38 23.92 -30.05 12.06
CA THR A 38 24.85 -29.31 11.22
C THR A 38 25.46 -30.27 10.22
N THR A 39 25.27 -30.00 8.93
CA THR A 39 25.88 -30.77 7.86
C THR A 39 26.72 -29.86 6.97
N GLY A 40 27.81 -30.41 6.43
CA GLY A 40 28.63 -29.70 5.45
C GLY A 40 28.00 -29.78 4.06
N THR A 41 28.65 -30.52 3.17
CA THR A 41 28.23 -30.61 1.75
C THR A 41 26.90 -31.33 1.50
N ASP A 42 26.37 -32.03 2.51
CA ASP A 42 25.11 -32.76 2.43
C ASP A 42 23.95 -31.95 3.01
N SER A 43 22.73 -32.26 2.59
CA SER A 43 21.53 -31.71 3.22
C SER A 43 21.39 -32.15 4.66
N ALA A 44 20.91 -31.28 5.55
CA ALA A 44 20.70 -31.62 6.95
C ALA A 44 19.44 -32.48 7.12
N ILE A 45 18.38 -32.16 6.37
CA ILE A 45 17.16 -32.97 6.29
C ILE A 45 16.81 -33.17 4.82
N SER A 46 16.57 -34.42 4.42
CA SER A 46 16.22 -34.78 3.04
C SER A 46 15.19 -35.89 3.00
N VAL A 47 13.98 -35.56 2.58
CA VAL A 47 12.82 -36.48 2.54
C VAL A 47 12.09 -36.40 1.21
N ASP A 48 11.11 -37.28 1.00
CA ASP A 48 10.31 -37.33 -0.22
C ASP A 48 8.90 -36.79 0.01
N THR A 49 7.87 -37.64 -0.09
CA THR A 49 6.46 -37.19 -0.14
C THR A 49 5.73 -37.43 1.19
N ASP A 50 4.72 -36.61 1.49
CA ASP A 50 3.90 -36.70 2.71
C ASP A 50 4.73 -36.68 4.01
N ALA A 51 5.77 -35.83 4.03
CA ALA A 51 6.63 -35.68 5.18
C ALA A 51 6.13 -34.57 6.12
N THR A 52 6.29 -34.78 7.43
CA THR A 52 6.09 -33.75 8.44
C THR A 52 7.42 -33.45 9.11
N ILE A 53 7.87 -32.20 9.04
CA ILE A 53 9.14 -31.74 9.62
C ILE A 53 8.83 -30.66 10.64
N HIS A 54 9.11 -30.94 11.91
CA HIS A 54 8.90 -30.00 13.01
C HIS A 54 10.23 -29.58 13.62
N LEU A 55 10.58 -28.31 13.52
CA LEU A 55 11.68 -27.70 14.25
C LEU A 55 11.09 -27.02 15.48
N LEU A 56 11.31 -27.62 16.65
CA LEU A 56 10.80 -27.08 17.90
C LEU A 56 11.64 -25.89 18.37
N ASN A 57 11.20 -25.21 19.43
CA ASN A 57 11.79 -23.95 19.89
C ASN A 57 13.32 -24.01 20.00
N ASP A 58 14.01 -23.03 19.44
CA ASP A 58 15.48 -22.92 19.48
C ASP A 58 16.25 -24.06 18.78
N ALA A 59 15.58 -24.93 18.02
CA ALA A 59 16.23 -25.94 17.18
C ALA A 59 17.06 -25.29 16.06
N ASN A 60 18.23 -25.84 15.75
CA ASN A 60 19.10 -25.34 14.69
C ASN A 60 19.29 -26.41 13.62
N VAL A 61 19.01 -26.07 12.37
CA VAL A 61 19.31 -26.91 11.21
C VAL A 61 20.17 -26.10 10.26
N ILE A 62 21.41 -26.53 10.07
CA ILE A 62 22.47 -25.74 9.46
C ILE A 62 23.12 -26.55 8.36
N ASN A 63 23.27 -25.93 7.19
CA ASN A 63 24.24 -26.34 6.18
C ASN A 63 25.42 -25.35 6.21
N ASP A 64 26.58 -25.83 6.64
CA ASP A 64 27.83 -25.04 6.76
C ASP A 64 28.86 -25.38 5.67
N SER A 65 28.41 -25.90 4.52
CA SER A 65 29.29 -26.28 3.41
C SER A 65 30.27 -25.18 3.03
N ASP A 66 31.57 -25.42 3.22
CA ASP A 66 32.64 -24.56 2.68
C ASP A 66 32.84 -24.75 1.16
N ALA A 67 32.15 -25.71 0.55
CA ALA A 67 32.29 -26.02 -0.86
C ALA A 67 31.36 -25.14 -1.71
N PRO A 68 31.83 -24.63 -2.87
CA PRO A 68 31.01 -23.81 -3.77
C PRO A 68 29.99 -24.63 -4.58
N GLY A 69 29.92 -25.95 -4.39
CA GLY A 69 29.01 -26.81 -5.14
C GLY A 69 28.90 -28.24 -4.61
N GLY A 70 27.78 -28.85 -4.96
CA GLY A 70 27.35 -30.23 -4.67
C GLY A 70 25.90 -30.38 -5.14
N THR A 71 25.43 -31.61 -5.34
CA THR A 71 24.10 -31.83 -5.95
C THR A 71 23.01 -32.12 -4.92
N GLY A 72 23.37 -32.45 -3.67
CA GLY A 72 22.39 -32.91 -2.67
C GLY A 72 21.79 -34.27 -3.07
N ARG A 73 20.75 -34.73 -2.36
CA ARG A 73 20.11 -36.02 -2.67
C ARG A 73 19.05 -35.94 -3.76
N TRP A 74 18.60 -34.73 -4.08
CA TRP A 74 17.63 -34.46 -5.14
C TRP A 74 18.26 -33.92 -6.44
N ASP A 75 19.58 -33.92 -6.53
CA ASP A 75 20.33 -33.26 -7.61
C ASP A 75 19.95 -31.78 -7.81
N ALA A 76 19.52 -31.13 -6.73
CA ALA A 76 18.98 -29.78 -6.68
C ALA A 76 19.88 -28.78 -5.92
N GLY A 77 21.07 -29.19 -5.48
CA GLY A 77 22.02 -28.34 -4.75
C GLY A 77 22.28 -28.78 -3.31
N GLN A 78 23.16 -28.08 -2.59
CA GLN A 78 23.49 -28.39 -1.18
C GLN A 78 22.53 -27.64 -0.25
N ASN A 79 21.28 -28.11 -0.25
CA ASN A 79 20.21 -27.48 0.49
C ASN A 79 20.31 -27.79 1.98
N THR A 80 19.80 -26.93 2.87
CA THR A 80 19.76 -27.27 4.30
C THR A 80 18.62 -28.26 4.58
N ILE A 81 17.42 -27.94 4.09
CA ILE A 81 16.25 -28.82 4.14
C ILE A 81 15.70 -28.98 2.72
N GLU A 82 15.39 -30.22 2.35
CA GLU A 82 14.75 -30.54 1.07
C GLU A 82 13.63 -31.60 1.24
N PHE A 83 12.51 -31.37 0.57
CA PHE A 83 11.33 -32.24 0.57
C PHE A 83 10.56 -32.13 -0.74
N ASN A 84 9.79 -33.17 -1.08
CA ASN A 84 9.15 -33.30 -2.38
C ASN A 84 7.69 -32.84 -2.37
N ASN A 85 6.71 -33.76 -2.33
CA ASN A 85 5.30 -33.41 -2.45
C ASN A 85 4.57 -33.49 -1.11
N ASP A 86 3.48 -32.75 -1.00
CA ASP A 86 2.47 -32.86 0.06
C ASP A 86 3.06 -32.82 1.48
N SER A 87 4.19 -32.13 1.66
CA SER A 87 4.94 -32.11 2.91
C SER A 87 4.71 -30.80 3.67
N THR A 88 4.80 -30.88 5.00
CA THR A 88 4.66 -29.73 5.90
C THR A 88 5.95 -29.49 6.68
N LEU A 89 6.45 -28.25 6.66
CA LEU A 89 7.54 -27.80 7.50
C LEU A 89 7.03 -26.74 8.49
N LEU A 90 7.12 -27.05 9.78
CA LEU A 90 6.81 -26.13 10.87
C LEU A 90 8.09 -25.73 11.60
N ILE A 91 8.34 -24.42 11.67
CA ILE A 91 9.51 -23.84 12.35
C ILE A 91 8.99 -22.99 13.51
N LEU A 92 9.24 -23.43 14.75
CA LEU A 92 8.76 -22.74 15.95
C LEU A 92 9.67 -21.55 16.35
N PRO A 93 9.20 -20.65 17.25
CA PRO A 93 9.98 -19.50 17.68
C PRO A 93 11.39 -19.86 18.17
N GLY A 94 12.37 -19.07 17.75
CA GLY A 94 13.78 -19.30 18.07
C GLY A 94 14.48 -20.36 17.21
N ALA A 95 13.72 -21.23 16.53
CA ALA A 95 14.30 -22.22 15.63
C ALA A 95 14.88 -21.55 14.36
N ARG A 96 15.91 -22.17 13.78
CA ARG A 96 16.71 -21.59 12.69
C ARG A 96 17.00 -22.62 11.61
N VAL A 97 16.79 -22.24 10.35
CA VAL A 97 17.25 -22.96 9.16
C VAL A 97 18.25 -22.07 8.43
N LEU A 98 19.52 -22.47 8.42
CA LEU A 98 20.62 -21.64 7.95
C LEU A 98 21.39 -22.32 6.82
N SER A 99 21.45 -21.67 5.67
CA SER A 99 22.45 -21.99 4.65
C SER A 99 23.60 -20.99 4.73
N GLN A 100 24.77 -21.46 5.14
CA GLN A 100 25.96 -20.63 5.40
C GLN A 100 27.03 -20.76 4.33
N GLY A 101 26.90 -21.73 3.43
CA GLY A 101 27.90 -22.01 2.41
C GLY A 101 27.99 -20.95 1.29
N PRO A 102 29.12 -20.90 0.55
CA PRO A 102 29.35 -19.92 -0.51
C PRO A 102 28.71 -20.32 -1.85
N GLY A 103 28.10 -21.51 -1.93
CA GLY A 103 27.46 -22.02 -3.14
C GLY A 103 26.23 -21.21 -3.56
N ASN A 104 25.98 -21.15 -4.86
CA ASN A 104 24.84 -20.45 -5.46
C ASN A 104 23.59 -21.31 -5.63
N SER A 105 23.64 -22.56 -5.20
CA SER A 105 22.54 -23.54 -5.20
C SER A 105 22.45 -24.21 -3.83
N ASN A 106 22.61 -23.43 -2.77
CA ASN A 106 22.61 -23.91 -1.39
C ASN A 106 21.46 -23.22 -0.67
N GLU A 107 20.21 -23.59 -0.94
CA GLU A 107 19.09 -22.91 -0.28
C GLU A 107 18.93 -23.36 1.16
N ALA A 108 18.40 -22.49 2.03
CA ALA A 108 18.04 -22.93 3.37
C ALA A 108 16.89 -23.94 3.28
N ILE A 109 15.91 -23.70 2.41
CA ILE A 109 14.86 -24.66 2.09
C ILE A 109 14.73 -24.77 0.57
N ASN A 110 14.79 -26.00 0.07
CA ASN A 110 14.54 -26.30 -1.33
C ASN A 110 13.33 -27.23 -1.45
N VAL A 111 12.26 -26.70 -2.04
CA VAL A 111 11.00 -27.41 -2.22
C VAL A 111 10.99 -28.03 -3.61
N ILE A 112 11.04 -29.35 -3.68
CA ILE A 112 11.23 -30.09 -4.93
C ILE A 112 9.91 -30.28 -5.68
N GLY A 113 8.83 -30.54 -4.94
CA GLY A 113 7.52 -30.89 -5.48
C GLY A 113 6.42 -29.91 -5.09
N ALA A 114 5.17 -30.33 -5.28
CA ALA A 114 3.98 -29.51 -5.06
C ALA A 114 3.14 -30.02 -3.86
N GLY A 115 2.18 -29.23 -3.43
CA GLY A 115 1.30 -29.53 -2.31
C GLY A 115 1.88 -29.18 -0.94
N ASN A 116 3.04 -28.51 -0.90
CA ASN A 116 3.74 -28.28 0.36
C ASN A 116 3.29 -27.02 1.09
N SER A 117 3.46 -27.04 2.41
CA SER A 117 3.20 -25.91 3.30
C SER A 117 4.41 -25.64 4.20
N ILE A 118 4.86 -24.39 4.23
CA ILE A 118 5.89 -23.91 5.15
C ILE A 118 5.25 -22.93 6.13
N ILE A 119 5.33 -23.24 7.42
CA ILE A 119 4.83 -22.39 8.50
C ILE A 119 6.03 -21.95 9.33
N ASN A 120 6.38 -20.67 9.25
CA ASN A 120 7.58 -20.13 9.87
C ASN A 120 7.29 -19.16 11.01
N TYR A 121 7.70 -19.50 12.23
CA TYR A 121 7.79 -18.58 13.38
C TYR A 121 9.24 -18.26 13.78
N GLY A 122 10.22 -18.89 13.10
CA GLY A 122 11.63 -18.76 13.40
C GLY A 122 12.40 -17.96 12.35
N LEU A 123 13.65 -18.35 12.12
CA LEU A 123 14.52 -17.77 11.09
C LEU A 123 14.78 -18.78 9.96
N ILE A 124 14.52 -18.37 8.72
CA ILE A 124 15.01 -19.02 7.51
C ILE A 124 16.00 -18.06 6.86
N GLN A 125 17.26 -18.49 6.67
CA GLN A 125 18.30 -17.60 6.16
C GLN A 125 19.21 -18.26 5.12
N GLY A 126 19.28 -17.65 3.94
CA GLY A 126 20.30 -17.92 2.93
C GLY A 126 21.46 -16.93 3.02
N THR A 127 22.68 -17.37 2.77
CA THR A 127 23.86 -16.48 2.73
C THR A 127 24.07 -15.92 1.32
N VAL A 128 24.30 -16.79 0.34
CA VAL A 128 24.54 -16.43 -1.07
C VAL A 128 23.33 -16.74 -1.95
N SER A 129 22.77 -17.94 -1.82
CA SER A 129 21.55 -18.40 -2.48
C SER A 129 20.30 -18.04 -1.69
N SER A 130 19.15 -18.29 -2.32
CA SER A 130 17.83 -17.96 -1.75
C SER A 130 17.60 -18.62 -0.40
N ALA A 131 16.83 -17.95 0.46
CA ALA A 131 16.39 -18.56 1.70
C ALA A 131 15.45 -19.73 1.40
N ILE A 132 14.51 -19.53 0.48
CA ILE A 132 13.60 -20.56 -0.01
C ILE A 132 13.62 -20.55 -1.53
N TRP A 133 13.73 -21.73 -2.13
CA TRP A 133 13.54 -21.92 -3.56
C TRP A 133 12.57 -23.05 -3.85
N PHE A 134 11.63 -22.78 -4.76
CA PHE A 134 10.70 -23.77 -5.27
C PHE A 134 11.13 -24.25 -6.66
N GLN A 135 11.50 -25.52 -6.77
CA GLN A 135 11.88 -26.15 -8.03
C GLN A 135 10.74 -26.51 -8.98
N PRO A 136 9.53 -26.90 -8.53
CA PRO A 136 8.54 -27.45 -9.45
C PRO A 136 8.05 -26.37 -10.42
N ALA A 137 7.85 -26.78 -11.67
CA ALA A 137 7.34 -25.91 -12.74
C ALA A 137 5.80 -25.85 -12.80
N VAL A 138 5.10 -26.64 -11.96
CA VAL A 138 3.64 -26.70 -11.86
C VAL A 138 3.23 -27.14 -10.45
N GLY A 139 1.95 -26.96 -10.11
CA GLY A 139 1.41 -27.28 -8.80
C GLY A 139 1.41 -26.08 -7.87
N ASN A 140 1.01 -26.29 -6.61
CA ASN A 140 0.79 -25.23 -5.64
C ASN A 140 1.65 -25.45 -4.41
N ASN A 141 2.21 -24.38 -3.84
CA ASN A 141 2.86 -24.41 -2.54
C ASN A 141 2.48 -23.17 -1.73
N SER A 142 2.57 -23.25 -0.40
CA SER A 142 2.25 -22.12 0.48
C SER A 142 3.33 -21.80 1.52
N ILE A 143 3.39 -20.53 1.88
CA ILE A 143 4.19 -20.01 2.99
C ILE A 143 3.29 -19.18 3.89
N ASP A 144 3.24 -19.54 5.17
CA ASP A 144 2.65 -18.76 6.27
C ASP A 144 3.79 -18.27 7.17
N ASN A 145 4.20 -17.01 6.99
CA ASN A 145 5.35 -16.43 7.67
C ASN A 145 4.94 -15.50 8.82
N TYR A 146 5.29 -15.90 10.04
CA TYR A 146 5.24 -15.11 11.28
C TYR A 146 6.65 -14.71 11.76
N GLY A 147 7.69 -15.37 11.24
CA GLY A 147 9.08 -15.17 11.60
C GLY A 147 9.84 -14.33 10.56
N THR A 148 11.14 -14.60 10.42
CA THR A 148 12.00 -13.93 9.43
C THR A 148 12.44 -14.90 8.34
N ILE A 149 12.25 -14.50 7.08
CA ILE A 149 12.85 -15.12 5.89
C ILE A 149 13.84 -14.10 5.32
N SER A 150 15.12 -14.45 5.20
CA SER A 150 16.15 -13.46 4.83
C SER A 150 17.24 -14.03 3.94
N ILE A 151 17.81 -13.15 3.12
CA ILE A 151 19.08 -13.41 2.43
C ILE A 151 20.12 -12.36 2.84
N LEU A 152 21.33 -12.80 3.16
CA LEU A 152 22.41 -11.90 3.58
C LEU A 152 23.07 -11.17 2.40
N THR A 153 23.02 -11.76 1.21
CA THR A 153 23.49 -11.10 -0.01
C THR A 153 22.58 -9.93 -0.36
N ALA A 154 23.14 -8.72 -0.34
CA ALA A 154 22.43 -7.49 -0.66
C ALA A 154 21.81 -7.56 -2.08
N GLY A 155 20.52 -7.24 -2.17
CA GLY A 155 19.77 -7.35 -3.43
C GLY A 155 19.52 -8.79 -3.89
N GLY A 156 19.80 -9.79 -3.05
CA GLY A 156 19.51 -11.19 -3.32
C GLY A 156 18.02 -11.52 -3.23
N THR A 157 17.65 -12.69 -3.75
CA THR A 157 16.28 -13.22 -3.68
C THR A 157 16.10 -13.99 -2.37
N ALA A 158 15.19 -13.56 -1.51
CA ALA A 158 14.86 -14.32 -0.29
C ALA A 158 13.96 -15.52 -0.64
N ILE A 159 12.96 -15.31 -1.49
CA ILE A 159 12.01 -16.35 -1.93
C ILE A 159 11.99 -16.38 -3.46
N GLY A 160 12.33 -17.52 -4.05
CA GLY A 160 12.38 -17.73 -5.49
C GLY A 160 11.63 -18.98 -5.95
N SER A 161 11.23 -19.02 -7.22
CA SER A 161 10.51 -20.15 -7.81
C SER A 161 10.83 -20.30 -9.30
N SER A 162 10.89 -21.57 -9.74
CA SER A 162 11.05 -21.97 -11.13
C SER A 162 9.73 -21.99 -11.92
N GLY A 163 8.56 -22.03 -11.27
CA GLY A 163 7.29 -22.04 -11.99
C GLY A 163 6.02 -22.56 -11.31
N THR A 164 5.99 -22.72 -9.99
CA THR A 164 4.79 -23.16 -9.25
C THR A 164 3.92 -21.98 -8.83
N THR A 165 2.61 -22.23 -8.68
CA THR A 165 1.73 -21.31 -7.96
C THR A 165 2.15 -21.21 -6.50
N LEU A 166 2.48 -20.01 -6.05
CA LEU A 166 2.84 -19.69 -4.68
C LEU A 166 1.79 -18.82 -4.01
N SER A 167 1.34 -19.26 -2.83
CA SER A 167 0.54 -18.45 -1.92
C SER A 167 1.37 -18.10 -0.70
N ILE A 168 1.72 -16.82 -0.56
CA ILE A 168 2.56 -16.31 0.53
C ILE A 168 1.71 -15.36 1.39
N ILE A 169 1.68 -15.61 2.69
CA ILE A 169 1.16 -14.67 3.67
C ILE A 169 2.30 -14.29 4.61
N ASN A 170 2.63 -13.00 4.65
CA ASN A 170 3.51 -12.43 5.65
C ASN A 170 2.63 -11.79 6.73
N HIS A 171 2.52 -12.49 7.85
CA HIS A 171 1.67 -12.11 8.97
C HIS A 171 2.25 -10.94 9.77
N ASP A 172 1.46 -10.41 10.70
CA ASP A 172 1.89 -9.39 11.65
C ASP A 172 3.21 -9.76 12.36
N GLY A 173 4.16 -8.84 12.33
CA GLY A 173 5.53 -9.00 12.83
C GLY A 173 6.46 -9.87 11.96
N GLY A 174 5.94 -10.51 10.91
CA GLY A 174 6.72 -11.30 9.96
C GLY A 174 7.60 -10.44 9.06
N ALA A 175 8.81 -10.91 8.74
CA ALA A 175 9.76 -10.19 7.91
C ALA A 175 10.27 -11.03 6.73
N ILE A 176 10.26 -10.44 5.53
CA ILE A 176 10.89 -10.96 4.32
C ILE A 176 11.98 -9.96 3.90
N ILE A 177 13.24 -10.34 4.11
CA ILE A 177 14.39 -9.47 3.86
C ILE A 177 15.11 -9.92 2.60
N GLY A 178 14.84 -9.24 1.48
CA GLY A 178 15.31 -9.57 0.13
C GLY A 178 14.19 -9.58 -0.91
N ASN A 179 14.53 -9.87 -2.17
CA ASN A 179 13.55 -9.91 -3.27
C ASN A 179 12.64 -11.16 -3.15
N VAL A 180 11.42 -11.03 -3.69
CA VAL A 180 10.48 -12.13 -3.89
C VAL A 180 10.22 -12.30 -5.38
N ASN A 181 10.55 -13.47 -5.93
CA ASN A 181 10.38 -13.83 -7.34
C ASN A 181 9.54 -15.12 -7.44
N MET A 182 8.26 -15.01 -7.83
CA MET A 182 7.29 -16.11 -7.67
C MET A 182 7.23 -17.08 -8.87
N GLY A 183 7.87 -16.73 -10.00
CA GLY A 183 7.96 -17.61 -11.15
C GLY A 183 6.70 -17.56 -12.02
N SER A 184 6.36 -18.64 -12.72
CA SER A 184 5.03 -18.78 -13.34
C SER A 184 4.02 -19.35 -12.34
N GLY A 185 2.75 -19.03 -12.51
CA GLY A 185 1.71 -19.57 -11.63
C GLY A 185 0.56 -18.58 -11.56
N ASN A 186 -0.45 -18.85 -10.74
CA ASN A 186 -1.39 -17.80 -10.35
C ASN A 186 -1.10 -17.45 -8.89
N ASP A 187 -0.17 -16.54 -8.69
CA ASP A 187 0.49 -16.31 -7.42
C ASP A 187 -0.27 -15.31 -6.54
N SER A 188 -0.15 -15.47 -5.22
CA SER A 188 -0.67 -14.51 -4.25
C SER A 188 0.38 -14.15 -3.21
N LEU A 189 0.54 -12.85 -2.97
CA LEU A 189 1.31 -12.30 -1.85
C LEU A 189 0.40 -11.44 -1.01
N THR A 190 0.24 -11.80 0.26
CA THR A 190 -0.47 -11.00 1.26
C THR A 190 0.51 -10.48 2.29
N LEU A 191 0.50 -9.17 2.51
CA LEU A 191 1.24 -8.51 3.59
C LEU A 191 0.23 -7.98 4.60
N GLU A 192 0.29 -8.47 5.83
CA GLU A 192 -0.52 -7.99 6.94
C GLU A 192 0.16 -6.83 7.68
N SER A 193 -0.60 -6.11 8.51
CA SER A 193 -0.09 -4.98 9.29
C SER A 193 1.08 -5.40 10.16
N GLY A 194 2.09 -4.55 10.28
CA GLY A 194 3.31 -4.81 11.04
C GLY A 194 4.32 -5.70 10.32
N SER A 195 3.98 -6.25 9.15
CA SER A 195 4.87 -7.09 8.38
C SER A 195 5.89 -6.26 7.58
N VAL A 196 7.08 -6.83 7.34
CA VAL A 196 8.18 -6.17 6.63
C VAL A 196 8.51 -6.92 5.34
N LEU A 197 8.63 -6.18 4.24
CA LEU A 197 9.29 -6.66 3.02
C LEU A 197 10.11 -5.51 2.43
N ASN A 198 11.39 -5.75 2.11
CA ASN A 198 12.32 -4.68 1.69
C ASN A 198 13.11 -4.92 0.38
N GLY A 199 12.61 -5.80 -0.49
CA GLY A 199 13.19 -6.07 -1.81
C GLY A 199 12.15 -6.07 -2.91
N ASN A 200 12.60 -6.21 -4.16
CA ASN A 200 11.72 -6.24 -5.33
C ASN A 200 10.68 -7.35 -5.24
N ILE A 201 9.49 -7.11 -5.79
CA ILE A 201 8.43 -8.11 -5.88
C ILE A 201 8.08 -8.35 -7.34
N ASN A 202 8.18 -9.62 -7.74
CA ASN A 202 7.88 -10.05 -9.10
C ASN A 202 6.99 -11.29 -9.06
N GLY A 203 5.73 -11.13 -9.44
CA GLY A 203 4.78 -12.25 -9.58
C GLY A 203 5.06 -13.16 -10.78
N GLY A 204 5.92 -12.73 -11.72
CA GLY A 204 6.30 -13.49 -12.91
C GLY A 204 5.14 -13.81 -13.88
N GLY A 205 4.96 -15.08 -14.23
CA GLY A 205 3.94 -15.50 -15.21
C GLY A 205 2.55 -15.65 -14.59
N GLY A 206 1.51 -15.71 -15.43
CA GLY A 206 0.13 -16.01 -15.04
C GLY A 206 -0.65 -14.84 -14.42
N ILE A 207 -1.59 -15.13 -13.52
CA ILE A 207 -2.51 -14.15 -12.90
C ILE A 207 -2.23 -14.03 -11.42
N ASN A 208 -1.55 -12.96 -11.05
CA ASN A 208 -0.97 -12.74 -9.73
C ASN A 208 -1.67 -11.61 -8.99
N GLN A 209 -1.73 -11.74 -7.66
CA GLN A 209 -2.39 -10.80 -6.77
C GLN A 209 -1.47 -10.38 -5.61
N LEU A 210 -1.39 -9.06 -5.38
CA LEU A 210 -0.81 -8.47 -4.18
C LEU A 210 -1.93 -7.93 -3.29
N ILE A 211 -1.98 -8.36 -2.03
CA ILE A 211 -2.92 -7.91 -1.03
C ILE A 211 -2.14 -7.22 0.09
N LEU A 212 -2.53 -6.00 0.40
CA LEU A 212 -2.03 -5.23 1.54
C LEU A 212 -3.17 -5.09 2.55
N SER A 213 -2.99 -5.63 3.75
CA SER A 213 -3.97 -5.58 4.83
C SER A 213 -3.44 -4.72 5.95
N GLY A 214 -4.14 -3.63 6.30
CA GLY A 214 -3.77 -2.73 7.39
C GLY A 214 -4.72 -2.85 8.57
N SER A 215 -4.21 -2.94 9.79
CA SER A 215 -5.02 -2.93 11.01
C SER A 215 -5.34 -1.49 11.41
N THR A 216 -6.43 -1.28 12.16
CA THR A 216 -6.81 0.06 12.61
C THR A 216 -5.66 0.76 13.33
N GLY A 217 -5.22 1.91 12.79
CA GLY A 217 -4.12 2.69 13.35
C GLY A 217 -2.71 2.18 13.01
N SER A 218 -2.56 1.15 12.17
CA SER A 218 -1.26 0.76 11.62
C SER A 218 -0.82 1.73 10.53
N THR A 219 0.48 1.98 10.46
CA THR A 219 1.14 2.68 9.35
C THR A 219 2.27 1.78 8.89
N ASP A 220 2.03 1.09 7.80
CA ASP A 220 2.91 0.08 7.24
C ASP A 220 3.62 0.64 6.00
N THR A 221 4.85 0.23 5.75
CA THR A 221 5.62 0.69 4.60
C THR A 221 6.21 -0.51 3.86
N LEU A 222 5.92 -0.58 2.57
CA LEU A 222 6.62 -1.46 1.65
C LEU A 222 7.80 -0.67 1.06
N ASP A 223 8.92 -0.72 1.77
CA ASP A 223 10.13 0.02 1.39
C ASP A 223 10.96 -0.78 0.39
N LEU A 224 10.75 -0.51 -0.89
CA LEU A 224 11.39 -1.27 -1.97
C LEU A 224 12.80 -0.78 -2.29
N LEU A 225 13.33 0.25 -1.61
CA LEU A 225 14.69 0.77 -1.79
C LEU A 225 15.04 1.00 -3.29
N SER A 226 14.16 1.67 -4.05
CA SER A 226 14.17 1.85 -5.53
C SER A 226 13.69 0.66 -6.38
N GLY A 227 13.18 -0.39 -5.73
CA GLY A 227 12.63 -1.56 -6.37
C GLY A 227 11.22 -1.40 -6.92
N ASN A 228 10.81 -2.38 -7.72
CA ASN A 228 9.53 -2.37 -8.43
C ASN A 228 8.60 -3.48 -7.93
N ILE A 229 7.30 -3.22 -8.01
CA ILE A 229 6.25 -4.23 -7.95
C ILE A 229 5.84 -4.53 -9.39
N SER A 230 6.13 -5.75 -9.84
CA SER A 230 5.98 -6.14 -11.24
C SER A 230 5.25 -7.46 -11.40
N ASN A 231 4.63 -7.64 -12.57
CA ASN A 231 3.95 -8.87 -12.97
C ASN A 231 2.82 -9.30 -12.02
N PHE A 232 2.10 -8.32 -11.47
CA PHE A 232 0.82 -8.52 -10.79
C PHE A 232 -0.31 -8.04 -11.68
N GLN A 233 -1.46 -8.71 -11.66
CA GLN A 233 -2.68 -8.28 -12.36
C GLN A 233 -3.59 -7.49 -11.42
N SER A 234 -3.47 -7.69 -10.11
CA SER A 234 -4.21 -6.92 -9.12
C SER A 234 -3.36 -6.53 -7.92
N LEU A 235 -3.55 -5.29 -7.47
CA LEU A 235 -3.16 -4.80 -6.16
C LEU A 235 -4.43 -4.44 -5.39
N THR A 236 -4.61 -5.00 -4.19
CA THR A 236 -5.76 -4.70 -3.32
C THR A 236 -5.28 -4.23 -1.96
N LYS A 237 -5.76 -3.06 -1.53
CA LYS A 237 -5.61 -2.54 -0.18
C LYS A 237 -6.90 -2.76 0.61
N ASN A 238 -6.77 -3.48 1.73
CA ASN A 238 -7.83 -3.81 2.68
C ASN A 238 -7.47 -3.35 4.11
N GLY A 239 -8.49 -3.34 4.98
CA GLY A 239 -8.37 -2.99 6.39
C GLY A 239 -8.09 -1.50 6.67
N ALA A 240 -8.39 -1.05 7.88
CA ALA A 240 -8.43 0.37 8.21
C ALA A 240 -7.06 1.07 8.31
N GLY A 241 -5.95 0.33 8.31
CA GLY A 241 -4.59 0.88 8.40
C GLY A 241 -4.08 1.54 7.12
N GLU A 242 -2.92 2.17 7.20
CA GLU A 242 -2.21 2.76 6.07
C GLU A 242 -1.12 1.82 5.53
N TRP A 243 -1.00 1.74 4.22
CA TRP A 243 0.16 1.16 3.53
C TRP A 243 0.80 2.19 2.61
N LEU A 244 2.05 2.54 2.89
CA LEU A 244 2.92 3.36 2.06
C LEU A 244 3.73 2.50 1.09
N LEU A 245 3.59 2.76 -0.20
CA LEU A 245 4.37 2.16 -1.27
C LEU A 245 5.43 3.15 -1.78
N THR A 246 6.70 2.86 -1.53
CA THR A 246 7.81 3.74 -1.97
C THR A 246 8.33 3.42 -3.37
N GLY A 247 8.18 2.17 -3.82
CA GLY A 247 8.59 1.73 -5.15
C GLY A 247 7.52 1.92 -6.23
N GLN A 248 7.92 1.69 -7.48
CA GLN A 248 7.04 1.81 -8.63
C GLN A 248 6.09 0.60 -8.75
N LEU A 249 4.81 0.88 -9.00
CA LEU A 249 3.84 -0.05 -9.55
C LEU A 249 4.00 -0.11 -11.08
N ALA A 250 4.41 -1.27 -11.59
CA ALA A 250 4.73 -1.45 -13.01
C ALA A 250 3.48 -1.57 -13.91
N THR A 251 3.70 -1.42 -15.22
CA THR A 251 2.67 -1.42 -16.29
C THR A 251 1.82 -2.69 -16.34
N THR A 252 2.28 -3.80 -15.79
CA THR A 252 1.57 -5.08 -15.75
C THR A 252 0.33 -5.06 -14.84
N ILE A 253 0.28 -4.13 -13.89
CA ILE A 253 -0.82 -4.02 -12.93
C ILE A 253 -2.07 -3.53 -13.65
N ALA A 254 -3.03 -4.44 -13.75
CA ALA A 254 -4.27 -4.25 -14.49
C ALA A 254 -5.43 -3.71 -13.64
N ASN A 255 -5.33 -3.78 -12.30
CA ASN A 255 -6.28 -3.14 -11.39
C ASN A 255 -5.60 -2.78 -10.07
N VAL A 256 -5.88 -1.57 -9.58
CA VAL A 256 -5.59 -1.15 -8.19
C VAL A 256 -6.94 -0.94 -7.50
N THR A 257 -7.14 -1.57 -6.34
CA THR A 257 -8.38 -1.47 -5.58
C THR A 257 -8.09 -1.06 -4.14
N VAL A 258 -8.75 0.00 -3.67
CA VAL A 258 -8.65 0.50 -2.29
C VAL A 258 -10.01 0.32 -1.61
N ASN A 259 -10.15 -0.75 -0.84
CA ASN A 259 -11.42 -1.08 -0.19
C ASN A 259 -11.59 -0.38 1.16
N ASP A 260 -10.52 -0.20 1.92
CA ASP A 260 -10.53 0.40 3.26
C ASP A 260 -9.13 0.91 3.66
N GLY A 261 -9.07 1.79 4.67
CA GLY A 261 -7.86 2.44 5.15
C GLY A 261 -7.20 3.31 4.07
N THR A 262 -5.87 3.46 4.10
CA THR A 262 -5.14 4.32 3.16
C THR A 262 -4.11 3.54 2.35
N LEU A 263 -4.16 3.67 1.02
CA LEU A 263 -3.04 3.30 0.14
C LEU A 263 -2.29 4.58 -0.23
N ALA A 264 -1.10 4.77 0.32
CA ALA A 264 -0.25 5.92 0.06
C ALA A 264 0.80 5.56 -1.01
N LEU A 265 0.94 6.39 -2.04
CA LEU A 265 1.84 6.17 -3.16
C LEU A 265 2.92 7.26 -3.20
N ALA A 266 4.19 6.87 -3.09
CA ALA A 266 5.34 7.77 -3.23
C ALA A 266 6.19 7.49 -4.48
N GLY A 267 6.07 6.29 -5.06
CA GLY A 267 6.80 5.93 -6.29
C GLY A 267 6.23 6.57 -7.56
N ASN A 268 7.02 6.61 -8.63
CA ASN A 268 6.56 6.99 -9.97
C ASN A 268 5.81 5.83 -10.62
N ASN A 269 4.49 5.80 -10.46
CA ASN A 269 3.67 4.66 -10.83
C ASN A 269 3.25 4.71 -12.31
N ASP A 270 3.41 3.61 -13.04
CA ASP A 270 3.12 3.52 -14.49
C ASP A 270 2.06 2.46 -14.83
N TYR A 271 1.37 1.91 -13.83
CA TYR A 271 0.34 0.89 -14.04
C TYR A 271 -0.80 1.39 -14.94
N VAL A 272 -1.31 0.53 -15.81
CA VAL A 272 -2.31 0.90 -16.84
C VAL A 272 -3.74 0.56 -16.45
N GLY A 273 -3.89 -0.24 -15.40
CA GLY A 273 -5.16 -0.69 -14.87
C GLY A 273 -6.02 0.41 -14.27
N ASN A 274 -7.32 0.16 -14.13
CA ASN A 274 -8.21 1.07 -13.40
C ASN A 274 -7.81 1.15 -11.92
N THR A 275 -7.95 2.34 -11.34
CA THR A 275 -7.87 2.57 -9.89
C THR A 275 -9.28 2.71 -9.33
N ASN A 276 -9.72 1.73 -8.55
CA ASN A 276 -11.03 1.73 -7.90
C ASN A 276 -10.87 2.06 -6.41
N ILE A 277 -11.41 3.20 -6.00
CA ILE A 277 -11.39 3.66 -4.61
C ILE A 277 -12.80 3.44 -4.04
N ASN A 278 -13.01 2.27 -3.43
CA ASN A 278 -14.35 1.80 -3.04
C ASN A 278 -14.78 2.38 -1.68
N GLY A 279 -13.90 2.30 -0.68
CA GLY A 279 -14.19 2.78 0.68
C GLY A 279 -12.98 3.20 1.50
N GLY A 280 -11.78 3.07 0.95
CA GLY A 280 -10.58 3.64 1.54
C GLY A 280 -10.16 4.94 0.88
N THR A 281 -8.93 5.35 1.15
CA THR A 281 -8.29 6.55 0.62
C THR A 281 -7.09 6.17 -0.25
N LEU A 282 -7.00 6.70 -1.45
CA LEU A 282 -5.76 6.73 -2.21
C LEU A 282 -5.05 8.06 -1.93
N ALA A 283 -3.85 8.02 -1.35
CA ALA A 283 -3.09 9.21 -0.97
C ALA A 283 -1.81 9.36 -1.79
N ALA A 284 -1.51 10.57 -2.26
CA ALA A 284 -0.21 10.87 -2.86
C ALA A 284 0.83 11.22 -1.79
N GLN A 285 2.09 10.92 -2.06
CA GLN A 285 3.25 11.25 -1.21
C GLN A 285 4.39 11.88 -2.01
N ALA A 286 4.18 12.12 -3.31
CA ALA A 286 5.07 12.83 -4.22
C ALA A 286 4.26 13.38 -5.40
N ASP A 287 4.78 14.41 -6.07
CA ASP A 287 4.21 14.91 -7.33
C ASP A 287 4.21 13.80 -8.39
N ASN A 288 3.10 13.67 -9.11
CA ASN A 288 2.90 12.63 -10.13
C ASN A 288 3.13 11.19 -9.62
N ALA A 289 2.83 10.93 -8.34
CA ALA A 289 2.81 9.58 -7.80
C ALA A 289 1.62 8.76 -8.32
N PHE A 290 0.51 9.40 -8.71
CA PHE A 290 -0.62 8.72 -9.34
C PHE A 290 -0.29 8.42 -10.81
N SER A 291 -0.70 7.23 -11.28
CA SER A 291 -0.40 6.79 -12.64
C SER A 291 -1.08 7.67 -13.69
N PRO A 292 -0.31 8.23 -14.64
CA PRO A 292 -0.87 8.97 -15.78
C PRO A 292 -1.56 8.05 -16.80
N ASN A 293 -1.53 6.73 -16.59
CA ASN A 293 -2.08 5.72 -17.49
C ASN A 293 -3.33 5.03 -16.91
N SER A 294 -3.85 5.48 -15.76
CA SER A 294 -4.95 4.83 -15.04
C SER A 294 -6.23 5.67 -15.04
N ALA A 295 -7.38 5.06 -15.31
CA ALA A 295 -8.67 5.68 -15.01
C ALA A 295 -8.99 5.60 -13.51
N TYR A 296 -9.41 6.70 -12.90
CA TYR A 296 -9.72 6.78 -11.48
C TYR A 296 -11.22 6.78 -11.23
N ILE A 297 -11.70 5.84 -10.43
CA ILE A 297 -13.10 5.66 -10.08
C ILE A 297 -13.23 5.74 -8.57
N ILE A 298 -13.88 6.79 -8.08
CA ILE A 298 -14.06 7.07 -6.65
C ILE A 298 -15.51 6.79 -6.30
N ALA A 299 -15.76 5.75 -5.51
CA ALA A 299 -17.10 5.43 -5.03
C ALA A 299 -17.54 6.39 -3.92
N ALA A 300 -18.84 6.38 -3.58
CA ALA A 300 -19.46 7.34 -2.66
C ALA A 300 -18.80 7.45 -1.27
N VAL A 301 -18.14 6.40 -0.81
CA VAL A 301 -17.44 6.35 0.48
C VAL A 301 -15.91 6.26 0.34
N GLY A 302 -15.40 6.38 -0.88
CA GLY A 302 -13.96 6.45 -1.17
C GLY A 302 -13.43 7.88 -1.19
N ALA A 303 -12.12 8.02 -1.02
CA ALA A 303 -11.43 9.31 -1.10
C ALA A 303 -10.14 9.26 -1.93
N MET A 304 -9.90 10.32 -2.70
CA MET A 304 -8.60 10.63 -3.29
C MET A 304 -8.00 11.80 -2.52
N ASP A 305 -6.80 11.65 -1.99
CA ASP A 305 -6.08 12.70 -1.26
C ASP A 305 -4.76 13.00 -1.95
N LEU A 306 -4.60 14.24 -2.43
CA LEU A 306 -3.35 14.63 -3.08
C LEU A 306 -2.28 14.99 -2.05
N ASN A 307 -2.64 15.19 -0.77
CA ASN A 307 -1.73 15.53 0.31
C ASN A 307 -0.78 16.69 -0.05
N GLY A 308 -1.26 17.62 -0.87
CA GLY A 308 -0.53 18.77 -1.38
C GLY A 308 0.40 18.54 -2.58
N PHE A 309 0.46 17.33 -3.11
CA PHE A 309 1.27 17.00 -4.29
C PHE A 309 0.46 17.12 -5.57
N SER A 310 0.99 17.82 -6.57
CA SER A 310 0.33 17.96 -7.86
C SER A 310 0.31 16.63 -8.63
N GLN A 311 -0.84 16.27 -9.17
CA GLN A 311 -1.04 15.00 -9.88
C GLN A 311 -1.56 15.24 -11.30
N THR A 312 -1.06 14.45 -12.25
CA THR A 312 -1.59 14.40 -13.62
C THR A 312 -2.17 13.03 -13.91
N ILE A 313 -3.47 12.95 -14.16
CA ILE A 313 -4.20 11.70 -14.37
C ILE A 313 -5.12 11.80 -15.61
N PRO A 314 -5.45 10.69 -16.28
CA PRO A 314 -6.18 10.76 -17.54
C PRO A 314 -7.68 10.95 -17.40
N SER A 315 -8.30 10.42 -16.35
CA SER A 315 -9.76 10.58 -16.16
C SER A 315 -10.17 10.30 -14.73
N VAL A 316 -11.28 10.92 -14.31
CA VAL A 316 -11.86 10.74 -12.99
C VAL A 316 -13.38 10.59 -13.09
N SER A 317 -13.92 9.60 -12.39
CA SER A 317 -15.33 9.50 -12.03
C SER A 317 -15.45 9.67 -10.52
N ASN A 318 -16.04 10.77 -10.06
CA ASN A 318 -16.06 11.15 -8.64
C ASN A 318 -17.46 11.07 -8.04
N ALA A 319 -17.75 9.99 -7.31
CA ALA A 319 -18.91 9.91 -6.42
C ALA A 319 -18.52 10.16 -4.94
N GLY A 320 -17.23 10.10 -4.61
CA GLY A 320 -16.69 10.24 -3.25
C GLY A 320 -16.14 11.64 -2.98
N VAL A 321 -14.95 11.70 -2.39
CA VAL A 321 -14.27 12.96 -2.05
C VAL A 321 -12.91 13.04 -2.72
N ILE A 322 -12.56 14.21 -3.25
CA ILE A 322 -11.19 14.54 -3.63
C ILE A 322 -10.73 15.70 -2.75
N ASN A 323 -9.61 15.49 -2.05
CA ASN A 323 -8.93 16.50 -1.27
C ASN A 323 -7.61 16.86 -1.96
N LEU A 324 -7.37 18.15 -2.19
CA LEU A 324 -6.08 18.59 -2.70
C LEU A 324 -5.07 18.78 -1.54
N ASN A 325 -5.53 19.25 -0.37
CA ASN A 325 -4.81 19.23 0.91
C ASN A 325 -3.37 19.80 0.87
N GLY A 326 -3.12 20.74 -0.02
CA GLY A 326 -1.82 21.39 -0.21
C GLY A 326 -1.75 22.83 0.26
N THR A 327 -0.69 23.48 -0.20
CA THR A 327 -0.63 24.93 -0.25
C THR A 327 -1.19 25.39 -1.58
N ALA A 328 -1.44 26.69 -1.67
CA ALA A 328 -1.81 27.27 -2.95
C ALA A 328 -0.75 26.98 -4.04
N GLY A 329 -1.22 26.66 -5.25
CA GLY A 329 -0.40 26.15 -6.35
C GLY A 329 -0.42 24.62 -6.54
N THR A 330 -1.01 23.83 -5.62
CA THR A 330 -1.25 22.39 -5.88
C THR A 330 -2.33 22.22 -6.95
N GLU A 331 -2.05 21.38 -7.94
CA GLU A 331 -2.93 21.15 -9.09
C GLU A 331 -3.30 19.68 -9.24
N LEU A 332 -4.60 19.41 -9.44
CA LEU A 332 -5.07 18.18 -10.04
C LEU A 332 -5.31 18.41 -11.53
N ILE A 333 -4.48 17.79 -12.38
CA ILE A 333 -4.60 17.88 -13.83
C ILE A 333 -5.25 16.60 -14.36
N VAL A 334 -6.45 16.72 -14.92
CA VAL A 334 -7.18 15.66 -15.62
C VAL A 334 -7.00 15.85 -17.12
N THR A 335 -6.18 15.02 -17.77
CA THR A 335 -5.85 15.20 -19.21
C THR A 335 -6.98 14.78 -20.16
N GLY A 336 -7.94 13.99 -19.67
CA GLY A 336 -9.19 13.68 -20.33
C GLY A 336 -10.37 14.25 -19.55
N ASN A 337 -11.38 13.41 -19.29
CA ASN A 337 -12.67 13.87 -18.77
C ASN A 337 -12.79 13.74 -17.25
N TYR A 338 -13.54 14.66 -16.65
CA TYR A 338 -13.98 14.63 -15.26
C TYR A 338 -15.50 14.42 -15.18
N ALA A 339 -15.94 13.32 -14.60
CA ALA A 339 -17.35 13.01 -14.38
C ALA A 339 -17.70 13.14 -12.89
N GLY A 340 -18.49 14.16 -12.56
CA GLY A 340 -19.10 14.32 -11.24
C GLY A 340 -20.30 13.39 -11.07
N ASN A 341 -20.32 12.60 -10.00
CA ASN A 341 -21.41 11.70 -9.65
C ASN A 341 -21.94 12.00 -8.25
N ASN A 342 -22.22 13.28 -7.98
CA ASN A 342 -22.54 13.82 -6.65
C ASN A 342 -21.38 13.74 -5.66
N GLY A 343 -20.14 13.66 -6.16
CA GLY A 343 -18.94 13.72 -5.34
C GLY A 343 -18.64 15.12 -4.80
N ARG A 344 -17.54 15.23 -4.08
CA ARG A 344 -17.06 16.47 -3.45
C ARG A 344 -15.62 16.78 -3.83
N LEU A 345 -15.32 18.06 -4.03
CA LEU A 345 -13.98 18.63 -4.17
C LEU A 345 -13.71 19.58 -3.00
N ASN A 346 -12.55 19.43 -2.37
CA ASN A 346 -12.09 20.29 -1.30
C ASN A 346 -10.82 21.03 -1.73
N PHE A 347 -10.92 22.36 -1.78
CA PHE A 347 -9.82 23.25 -2.09
C PHE A 347 -9.38 24.04 -0.86
N ASN A 348 -8.11 24.43 -0.86
CA ASN A 348 -7.56 25.50 -0.04
C ASN A 348 -7.25 26.69 -0.95
N ALA A 349 -7.57 27.89 -0.48
CA ALA A 349 -7.23 29.13 -1.18
C ALA A 349 -6.91 30.24 -0.19
N LYS A 350 -5.95 31.10 -0.52
CA LYS A 350 -5.65 32.30 0.25
C LYS A 350 -6.60 33.43 -0.14
N LEU A 351 -7.83 33.36 0.35
CA LEU A 351 -8.94 34.24 -0.04
C LEU A 351 -8.62 35.74 0.11
N SER A 352 -8.29 36.38 -1.01
CA SER A 352 -7.94 37.81 -1.16
C SER A 352 -8.56 38.35 -2.46
N ASP A 353 -7.79 38.96 -3.37
CA ASP A 353 -8.24 39.46 -4.66
C ASP A 353 -7.99 38.42 -5.78
N ASP A 354 -8.11 38.82 -7.05
CA ASP A 354 -7.95 37.92 -8.21
C ASP A 354 -6.57 37.25 -8.31
N ALA A 355 -5.54 37.83 -7.67
CA ALA A 355 -4.20 37.28 -7.63
C ALA A 355 -4.00 36.28 -6.47
N SER A 356 -5.09 35.85 -5.82
CA SER A 356 -5.02 34.89 -4.71
C SER A 356 -4.42 33.59 -5.17
N ASP A 357 -3.41 33.13 -4.43
CA ASP A 357 -2.91 31.78 -4.60
C ASP A 357 -4.04 30.79 -4.20
N SER A 358 -4.41 29.90 -5.13
CA SER A 358 -5.40 28.83 -4.93
C SER A 358 -4.85 27.47 -5.35
N GLU A 359 -5.43 26.41 -4.80
CA GLU A 359 -5.36 25.08 -5.40
C GLU A 359 -6.31 25.01 -6.61
N ARG A 360 -5.99 24.17 -7.59
CA ARG A 360 -6.74 24.12 -8.86
C ARG A 360 -7.05 22.71 -9.35
N LEU A 361 -8.24 22.57 -9.94
CA LEU A 361 -8.58 21.46 -10.82
C LEU A 361 -8.47 21.94 -12.28
N ILE A 362 -7.67 21.26 -13.08
CA ILE A 362 -7.53 21.54 -14.51
C ILE A 362 -8.03 20.33 -15.29
N VAL A 363 -9.10 20.51 -16.09
CA VAL A 363 -9.67 19.48 -16.95
C VAL A 363 -9.38 19.84 -18.40
N GLN A 364 -8.59 19.02 -19.09
CA GLN A 364 -8.23 19.24 -20.49
C GLN A 364 -9.26 18.65 -21.47
N GLY A 365 -10.09 17.71 -21.00
CA GLY A 365 -11.27 17.21 -21.72
C GLY A 365 -12.56 17.84 -21.21
N ASP A 366 -13.63 17.06 -21.23
CA ASP A 366 -14.99 17.48 -20.89
C ASP A 366 -15.30 17.27 -19.40
N THR A 367 -16.19 18.09 -18.85
CA THR A 367 -16.83 17.86 -17.55
C THR A 367 -18.29 17.45 -17.72
N SER A 368 -18.80 16.62 -16.80
CA SER A 368 -20.21 16.21 -16.78
C SER A 368 -20.70 15.94 -15.36
N GLY A 369 -22.03 15.95 -15.17
CA GLY A 369 -22.67 15.64 -13.89
C GLY A 369 -22.40 16.67 -12.79
N ASP A 370 -22.76 16.33 -11.55
CA ASP A 370 -22.73 17.27 -10.43
C ASP A 370 -21.57 16.98 -9.47
N THR A 371 -20.93 18.04 -8.98
CA THR A 371 -19.88 17.97 -7.95
C THR A 371 -20.07 19.09 -6.94
N THR A 372 -20.05 18.77 -5.65
CA THR A 372 -20.04 19.80 -4.60
C THR A 372 -18.63 20.32 -4.35
N VAL A 373 -18.50 21.62 -4.07
CA VAL A 373 -17.21 22.29 -3.86
C VAL A 373 -17.20 22.94 -2.50
N THR A 374 -16.14 22.71 -1.73
CA THR A 374 -15.84 23.49 -0.53
C THR A 374 -14.45 24.08 -0.59
N VAL A 375 -14.31 25.26 0.01
CA VAL A 375 -13.05 26.01 0.00
C VAL A 375 -12.72 26.42 1.42
N ASN A 376 -11.52 26.04 1.85
CA ASN A 376 -10.97 26.46 3.12
C ASN A 376 -10.09 27.71 2.91
N ASN A 377 -10.27 28.70 3.77
CA ASN A 377 -9.42 29.88 3.77
C ASN A 377 -8.03 29.54 4.35
N ALA A 378 -7.01 29.53 3.51
CA ALA A 378 -5.62 29.27 3.88
C ALA A 378 -4.86 30.56 4.24
N GLY A 379 -5.42 31.34 5.17
CA GLY A 379 -4.78 32.57 5.69
C GLY A 379 -5.00 33.84 4.86
N GLY A 380 -6.01 33.85 3.98
CA GLY A 380 -6.48 35.06 3.29
C GLY A 380 -7.19 36.03 4.24
N SER A 381 -7.03 37.32 4.00
CA SER A 381 -7.64 38.39 4.80
C SER A 381 -8.96 38.92 4.22
N GLY A 382 -9.32 38.47 3.02
CA GLY A 382 -10.44 39.00 2.25
C GLY A 382 -10.05 40.26 1.46
N ALA A 383 -10.45 40.30 0.20
CA ALA A 383 -10.42 41.50 -0.63
C ALA A 383 -11.48 41.40 -1.73
N GLN A 384 -11.72 42.52 -2.40
CA GLN A 384 -12.61 42.54 -3.56
C GLN A 384 -11.92 41.93 -4.77
N THR A 385 -12.59 40.98 -5.41
CA THR A 385 -12.28 40.39 -6.72
C THR A 385 -12.88 41.23 -7.84
N ILE A 386 -12.24 41.22 -9.01
CA ILE A 386 -12.76 41.81 -10.26
C ILE A 386 -13.10 40.67 -11.22
N ASP A 387 -12.11 39.85 -11.56
CA ASP A 387 -12.24 38.70 -12.46
C ASP A 387 -12.56 37.39 -11.70
N GLY A 388 -12.27 37.35 -10.39
CA GLY A 388 -12.50 36.19 -9.52
C GLY A 388 -11.25 35.33 -9.31
N ILE A 389 -11.25 34.55 -8.22
CA ILE A 389 -10.16 33.59 -7.93
C ILE A 389 -10.48 32.27 -8.64
N GLU A 390 -9.69 31.90 -9.65
CA GLU A 390 -9.91 30.67 -10.42
C GLU A 390 -9.65 29.42 -9.58
N LEU A 391 -10.59 28.47 -9.60
CA LEU A 391 -10.44 27.15 -8.97
C LEU A 391 -10.48 26.02 -9.98
N ILE A 392 -11.27 26.16 -11.04
CA ILE A 392 -11.50 25.08 -12.01
C ILE A 392 -11.35 25.63 -13.42
N SER A 393 -10.46 25.01 -14.18
CA SER A 393 -10.26 25.28 -15.60
C SER A 393 -10.78 24.12 -16.43
N VAL A 394 -11.56 24.39 -17.49
CA VAL A 394 -12.04 23.35 -18.41
C VAL A 394 -11.73 23.77 -19.84
N THR A 395 -10.98 22.93 -20.56
CA THR A 395 -10.65 23.19 -21.98
C THR A 395 -11.72 22.64 -22.93
N GLY A 396 -12.37 21.53 -22.55
CA GLY A 396 -13.46 20.90 -23.33
C GLY A 396 -14.84 21.47 -23.01
N ALA A 397 -15.88 20.68 -23.27
CA ALA A 397 -17.24 21.03 -22.91
C ALA A 397 -17.39 21.04 -21.38
N SER A 398 -17.82 22.17 -20.80
CA SER A 398 -18.02 22.28 -19.36
C SER A 398 -19.47 22.00 -18.95
N ASP A 399 -20.01 20.86 -19.38
CA ASP A 399 -21.41 20.47 -19.11
C ASP A 399 -21.64 19.97 -17.68
N GLY A 400 -20.57 19.78 -16.90
CA GLY A 400 -20.64 19.50 -15.46
C GLY A 400 -20.94 20.76 -14.65
N GLU A 401 -21.58 20.55 -13.50
CA GLU A 401 -21.94 21.62 -12.55
C GLU A 401 -21.15 21.49 -11.25
N PHE A 402 -20.51 22.58 -10.85
CA PHE A 402 -19.76 22.69 -9.59
C PHE A 402 -20.52 23.56 -8.61
N ILE A 403 -21.01 22.95 -7.53
CA ILE A 403 -21.99 23.54 -6.64
C ILE A 403 -21.33 23.86 -5.30
N GLN A 404 -21.29 25.13 -4.94
CA GLN A 404 -20.77 25.53 -3.63
C GLN A 404 -21.52 24.86 -2.47
N SER A 405 -20.77 24.34 -1.51
CA SER A 405 -21.29 23.81 -0.26
C SER A 405 -20.72 24.57 0.93
N GLY A 406 -21.61 25.22 1.69
CA GLY A 406 -21.22 26.06 2.82
C GLY A 406 -20.81 27.49 2.43
N ARG A 407 -20.60 28.31 3.46
CA ARG A 407 -20.18 29.71 3.32
C ARG A 407 -18.66 29.79 3.17
N ILE A 408 -18.17 30.51 2.17
CA ILE A 408 -16.75 30.78 1.96
C ILE A 408 -16.52 32.24 2.32
N VAL A 409 -15.69 32.52 3.33
CA VAL A 409 -15.58 33.87 3.91
C VAL A 409 -14.15 34.16 4.34
N ALA A 410 -13.71 35.40 4.11
CA ALA A 410 -12.47 35.94 4.67
C ALA A 410 -12.63 37.42 4.99
N GLY A 411 -12.31 37.82 6.22
CA GLY A 411 -12.48 39.19 6.68
C GLY A 411 -13.91 39.69 6.49
N ALA A 412 -14.06 40.81 5.76
CA ALA A 412 -15.34 41.44 5.45
C ALA A 412 -15.98 40.95 4.14
N TYR A 413 -15.46 39.88 3.54
CA TYR A 413 -15.89 39.40 2.23
C TYR A 413 -16.45 37.97 2.27
N ASP A 414 -17.63 37.80 1.69
CA ASP A 414 -18.20 36.51 1.30
C ASP A 414 -17.78 36.19 -0.13
N TYR A 415 -17.36 34.96 -0.37
CA TYR A 415 -17.00 34.45 -1.69
C TYR A 415 -18.06 33.45 -2.16
N THR A 416 -18.47 33.61 -3.41
CA THR A 416 -19.43 32.73 -4.09
C THR A 416 -18.75 32.05 -5.27
N LEU A 417 -18.88 30.73 -5.38
CA LEU A 417 -18.45 29.98 -6.56
C LEU A 417 -19.43 30.22 -7.70
N GLU A 418 -18.92 30.76 -8.80
CA GLU A 418 -19.70 31.06 -9.98
C GLU A 418 -18.95 30.64 -11.24
N ARG A 419 -19.70 30.25 -12.26
CA ARG A 419 -19.17 30.02 -13.60
C ARG A 419 -18.74 31.36 -14.19
N GLY A 420 -17.63 31.37 -14.92
CA GLY A 420 -17.16 32.54 -15.63
C GLY A 420 -18.12 33.00 -16.72
N THR A 421 -17.78 34.10 -17.38
CA THR A 421 -18.60 34.66 -18.46
C THR A 421 -17.75 34.92 -19.71
N GLY A 422 -18.41 35.03 -20.87
CA GLY A 422 -17.73 35.34 -22.12
C GLY A 422 -16.71 34.27 -22.50
N ALA A 423 -15.46 34.66 -22.72
CA ALA A 423 -14.38 33.72 -23.07
C ALA A 423 -13.99 32.75 -21.94
N ASN A 424 -14.49 32.98 -20.71
CA ASN A 424 -14.17 32.21 -19.51
C ASN A 424 -15.36 31.37 -19.03
N ASP A 425 -16.40 31.19 -19.85
CA ASP A 425 -17.65 30.50 -19.48
C ASP A 425 -17.50 28.98 -19.21
N ALA A 426 -16.36 28.41 -19.58
CA ALA A 426 -15.98 27.03 -19.22
C ALA A 426 -15.34 26.91 -17.82
N ASN A 427 -14.86 28.00 -17.23
CA ASN A 427 -14.09 27.99 -15.98
C ASN A 427 -14.94 28.43 -14.77
N TRP A 428 -14.45 28.16 -13.56
CA TRP A 428 -15.13 28.46 -12.31
C TRP A 428 -14.26 29.26 -11.34
N TYR A 429 -14.87 30.27 -10.74
CA TYR A 429 -14.19 31.30 -9.96
C TYR A 429 -14.91 31.57 -8.64
N LEU A 430 -14.15 31.97 -7.62
CA LEU A 430 -14.71 32.59 -6.43
C LEU A 430 -14.81 34.10 -6.62
N ASN A 431 -16.04 34.62 -6.58
CA ASN A 431 -16.33 36.04 -6.65
C ASN A 431 -16.70 36.57 -5.26
N SER A 432 -15.97 37.59 -4.83
CA SER A 432 -16.19 38.23 -3.53
C SER A 432 -17.32 39.27 -3.57
N SER A 433 -17.99 39.44 -2.44
CA SER A 433 -18.87 40.57 -2.14
C SER A 433 -18.73 40.92 -0.67
N THR A 434 -18.96 42.19 -0.30
CA THR A 434 -18.91 42.58 1.11
C THR A 434 -20.04 41.91 1.89
N VAL A 435 -19.72 41.35 3.05
CA VAL A 435 -20.73 40.79 3.98
C VAL A 435 -21.74 41.89 4.30
N ALA A 436 -23.03 41.62 4.12
CA ALA A 436 -24.07 42.56 4.52
C ALA A 436 -23.96 42.82 6.04
N GLU A 437 -23.88 44.09 6.44
CA GLU A 437 -24.00 44.44 7.86
C GLU A 437 -25.32 43.87 8.40
N PRO A 438 -25.32 43.20 9.57
CA PRO A 438 -26.59 42.88 10.22
C PRO A 438 -27.35 44.21 10.41
N PRO A 439 -28.69 44.24 10.22
CA PRO A 439 -29.45 45.46 10.40
C PRO A 439 -29.09 46.05 11.77
N GLY A 440 -28.52 47.26 11.75
CA GLY A 440 -27.97 47.90 12.94
C GLY A 440 -29.00 47.87 14.07
N ALA A 441 -28.54 47.58 15.28
CA ALA A 441 -29.38 47.67 16.47
C ALA A 441 -30.15 48.99 16.43
N GLU A 442 -31.48 48.91 16.57
CA GLU A 442 -32.34 50.09 16.66
C GLU A 442 -31.74 51.04 17.70
N PRO A 443 -31.51 52.33 17.38
CA PRO A 443 -30.92 53.26 18.32
C PRO A 443 -31.73 53.24 19.62
N GLU A 444 -31.06 53.04 20.76
CA GLU A 444 -31.74 53.03 22.06
C GLU A 444 -32.64 54.28 22.18
N PRO A 445 -33.90 54.13 22.66
CA PRO A 445 -34.79 55.27 22.81
C PRO A 445 -34.12 56.33 23.67
N ILE A 446 -34.08 57.56 23.16
CA ILE A 446 -33.55 58.71 23.89
C ILE A 446 -34.29 58.79 25.23
N PRO A 447 -33.60 58.82 26.38
CA PRO A 447 -34.26 58.96 27.67
C PRO A 447 -35.14 60.21 27.70
N ASP A 448 -36.38 60.05 28.17
CA ASP A 448 -37.29 61.18 28.34
C ASP A 448 -36.62 62.28 29.16
N PRO A 449 -36.78 63.57 28.77
CA PRO A 449 -36.24 64.66 29.55
C PRO A 449 -36.83 64.64 30.96
N PRO A 450 -36.02 64.93 32.00
CA PRO A 450 -36.48 64.88 33.38
C PRO A 450 -37.69 65.80 33.58
N SER A 451 -38.75 65.25 34.19
CA SER A 451 -39.95 65.99 34.52
C SER A 451 -39.61 67.19 35.41
N ARG A 452 -40.04 68.38 34.97
CA ARG A 452 -39.79 69.63 35.68
C ARG A 452 -40.46 69.59 37.06
N PRO A 453 -39.74 69.89 38.16
CA PRO A 453 -40.35 69.95 39.48
C PRO A 453 -41.48 70.99 39.52
N GLY A 454 -42.66 70.55 39.97
CA GLY A 454 -43.81 71.42 40.21
C GLY A 454 -43.44 72.54 41.16
N ARG A 455 -43.77 73.79 40.78
CA ARG A 455 -43.67 74.94 41.67
C ARG A 455 -44.61 74.74 42.85
N TYR A 456 -44.04 74.63 44.05
CA TYR A 456 -44.75 74.92 45.29
C TYR A 456 -45.21 76.38 45.26
N GLY A 457 -46.52 76.59 45.16
CA GLY A 457 -47.15 77.87 45.49
C GLY A 457 -47.29 77.97 47.00
N GLY A 458 -46.47 78.80 47.63
CA GLY A 458 -46.64 79.24 49.01
C GLY A 458 -47.08 80.70 49.05
N ALA A 459 -48.14 80.97 49.81
CA ALA A 459 -48.54 82.21 50.50
C ALA A 459 -50.00 81.98 50.94
N SER A 460 -50.46 82.27 52.15
CA SER A 460 -49.96 83.09 53.26
C SER A 460 -50.82 82.79 54.48
#